data_AF-A0A9Q1LMK8-F1
#
_entry.id   AF-A0A9Q1LMK8-F1
#
_cell.length_a   1.000
_cell.length_b   1.000
_cell.length_c   1.000
_cell.angle_alpha   90.00
_cell.angle_beta   90.00
_cell.angle_gamma   90.00
#
_symmetry.space_group_name_H-M   'P 1'
#
loop_
_entity.id
_entity.type
_entity.pdbx_description
1 polymer ?
#
loop_
_entity_poly.entity_id
_entity_poly.type
_entity_poly.pdbx_seq_one_letter_code
_entity_poly.pdbx_strand_id
1 'polypeptide(L)'
;MTLFGLPTSSAAGIMLTSCLSGALLSNYATFLTDPQMAPLSIVMTALSTATAVFITPILTLLLIGKKLPVDVKGMISNILQIVIAPITGGLLLNRFFPQICNAIRPLLPPLSVFVTALCVGAPLAINIDSLVSPLGMSVLFLVIAFHLSAFILGYLLSGLAFHKAPHVKALQRTLSYETGMQSSLLALALANKFFQDPLVGVPPAISVVIMSLMGFSLVMLWTKKKKTVME
;
A
#
# COMPACT_ATOMS: atom_id res chain seq x y z
N MET A 1 18.80 10.93 -4.07
CA MET A 1 19.85 10.55 -3.10
C MET A 1 20.58 11.77 -2.56
N THR A 2 20.97 12.73 -3.40
CA THR A 2 21.77 13.90 -2.98
C THR A 2 21.04 14.92 -2.11
N LEU A 3 19.72 15.12 -2.22
CA LEU A 3 19.01 16.12 -1.40
C LEU A 3 18.89 15.74 0.09
N PHE A 4 18.82 14.44 0.40
CA PHE A 4 18.61 13.93 1.77
C PHE A 4 19.78 13.05 2.26
N GLY A 5 20.87 12.94 1.49
CA GLY A 5 22.05 12.16 1.87
C GLY A 5 21.80 10.66 2.11
N LEU A 6 20.68 10.10 1.62
CA LEU A 6 20.30 8.72 1.92
C LEU A 6 21.20 7.70 1.20
N PRO A 7 21.54 6.57 1.86
CA PRO A 7 22.21 5.44 1.22
C PRO A 7 21.42 4.92 0.03
N THR A 8 22.15 4.27 -0.88
CA THR A 8 21.58 3.75 -2.12
C THR A 8 20.39 2.83 -1.86
N SER A 9 20.53 1.95 -0.87
CA SER A 9 19.54 0.94 -0.50
C SER A 9 18.28 1.54 0.12
N SER A 10 18.41 2.47 1.07
CA SER A 10 17.25 3.14 1.68
C SER A 10 16.46 3.96 0.66
N ALA A 11 17.13 4.69 -0.23
CA ALA A 11 16.44 5.44 -1.27
C ALA A 11 15.80 4.50 -2.31
N ALA A 12 16.42 3.36 -2.62
CA ALA A 12 15.80 2.32 -3.45
C ALA A 12 14.52 1.79 -2.80
N GLY A 13 14.52 1.50 -1.49
CA GLY A 13 13.32 1.07 -0.77
C GLY A 13 12.20 2.12 -0.83
N ILE A 14 12.51 3.40 -0.67
CA ILE A 14 11.52 4.49 -0.79
C ILE A 14 10.94 4.55 -2.22
N MET A 15 11.80 4.50 -3.25
CA MET A 15 11.37 4.51 -4.64
C MET A 15 10.50 3.29 -4.98
N LEU A 16 10.89 2.11 -4.50
CA LEU A 16 10.13 0.87 -4.69
C LEU A 16 8.74 0.98 -4.06
N THR A 17 8.62 1.52 -2.84
CA THR A 17 7.33 1.78 -2.19
C THR A 17 6.42 2.63 -3.09
N SER A 18 6.98 3.66 -3.75
CA SER A 18 6.20 4.57 -4.60
C SER A 18 5.72 3.97 -5.93
N CYS A 19 6.23 2.79 -6.32
CA CYS A 19 5.92 2.15 -7.61
C CYS A 19 4.72 1.19 -7.56
N LEU A 20 4.05 1.08 -6.42
CA LEU A 20 3.06 0.03 -6.16
C LEU A 20 1.62 0.45 -6.44
N SER A 21 0.75 -0.55 -6.62
CA SER A 21 -0.70 -0.38 -6.66
C SER A 21 -1.29 0.07 -5.32
N GLY A 22 -2.57 0.43 -5.35
CA GLY A 22 -3.40 0.60 -4.15
C GLY A 22 -3.42 -0.67 -3.29
N ALA A 23 -3.62 -0.50 -1.99
CA ALA A 23 -3.71 -1.58 -1.02
C ALA A 23 -5.14 -2.09 -0.90
N LEU A 24 -5.34 -3.37 -0.61
CA LEU A 24 -6.65 -3.90 -0.20
C LEU A 24 -7.23 -3.19 1.05
N LEU A 25 -6.36 -2.55 1.83
CA LEU A 25 -6.73 -1.79 3.02
C LEU A 25 -7.60 -0.56 2.73
N SER A 26 -7.41 0.08 1.57
CA SER A 26 -8.23 1.21 1.13
C SER A 26 -9.71 0.82 0.98
N ASN A 27 -10.00 -0.42 0.56
CA ASN A 27 -11.35 -0.94 0.43
C ASN A 27 -12.06 -1.01 1.78
N TYR A 28 -11.35 -1.43 2.83
CA TYR A 28 -11.87 -1.42 4.19
C TYR A 28 -12.10 0.00 4.71
N ALA A 29 -11.14 0.90 4.50
CA ALA A 29 -11.28 2.31 4.89
C ALA A 29 -12.48 2.97 4.19
N THR A 30 -12.61 2.77 2.88
CA THR A 30 -13.75 3.25 2.08
C THR A 30 -15.05 2.63 2.58
N PHE A 31 -15.11 1.32 2.83
CA PHE A 31 -16.31 0.66 3.36
C PHE A 31 -16.74 1.22 4.71
N LEU A 32 -15.79 1.51 5.61
CA LEU A 32 -16.09 2.06 6.95
C LEU A 32 -16.52 3.52 6.91
N THR A 33 -16.06 4.31 5.94
CA THR A 33 -16.38 5.75 5.85
C THR A 33 -17.53 6.05 4.90
N ASP A 34 -17.59 5.39 3.74
CA ASP A 34 -18.55 5.58 2.65
C ASP A 34 -18.92 4.21 2.01
N PRO A 35 -19.78 3.41 2.66
CA PRO A 35 -20.15 2.07 2.18
C PRO A 35 -20.62 2.03 0.72
N GLN A 36 -21.31 3.08 0.28
CA GLN A 36 -21.80 3.24 -1.10
C GLN A 36 -20.69 3.37 -2.16
N MET A 37 -19.46 3.73 -1.76
CA MET A 37 -18.29 3.82 -2.64
C MET A 37 -17.40 2.56 -2.59
N ALA A 38 -17.68 1.60 -1.71
CA ALA A 38 -16.86 0.40 -1.57
C ALA A 38 -16.70 -0.40 -2.89
N PRO A 39 -17.74 -0.58 -3.74
CA PRO A 39 -17.56 -1.26 -5.02
C PRO A 39 -16.57 -0.55 -5.95
N LEU A 40 -16.58 0.79 -5.97
CA LEU A 40 -15.65 1.58 -6.78
C LEU A 40 -14.20 1.36 -6.31
N SER A 41 -13.96 1.44 -5.00
CA SER A 41 -12.64 1.18 -4.39
C SER A 41 -12.13 -0.21 -4.80
N ILE A 42 -12.96 -1.24 -4.67
CA ILE A 42 -12.59 -2.62 -5.00
C ILE A 42 -12.17 -2.74 -6.48
N VAL A 43 -12.93 -2.12 -7.39
CA VAL A 43 -12.60 -2.14 -8.83
C VAL A 43 -11.29 -1.40 -9.10
N MET A 44 -11.08 -0.24 -8.48
CA MET A 44 -9.84 0.52 -8.62
C MET A 44 -8.62 -0.27 -8.13
N THR A 45 -8.73 -0.90 -6.96
CA THR A 45 -7.64 -1.72 -6.42
C THR A 45 -7.38 -2.94 -7.28
N ALA A 46 -8.43 -3.59 -7.81
CA ALA A 46 -8.28 -4.74 -8.70
C ALA A 46 -7.57 -4.37 -10.00
N LEU A 47 -7.97 -3.26 -10.65
CA LEU A 47 -7.34 -2.77 -11.87
C LEU A 47 -5.89 -2.32 -11.64
N SER A 48 -5.63 -1.59 -10.56
CA SER A 48 -4.27 -1.16 -10.21
C SER A 48 -3.37 -2.36 -9.87
N THR A 49 -3.89 -3.37 -9.18
CA THR A 49 -3.17 -4.61 -8.89
C THR A 49 -2.85 -5.40 -10.16
N ALA A 50 -3.81 -5.53 -11.08
CA ALA A 50 -3.60 -6.24 -12.34
C ALA A 50 -2.55 -5.55 -13.22
N THR A 51 -2.63 -4.22 -13.34
CA THR A 51 -1.67 -3.43 -14.13
C THR A 51 -0.29 -3.35 -13.46
N ALA A 52 -0.21 -3.39 -12.12
CA ALA A 52 1.04 -3.36 -11.37
C ALA A 52 2.01 -4.50 -11.70
N VAL A 53 1.51 -5.64 -12.22
CA VAL A 53 2.34 -6.72 -12.75
C VAL A 53 3.41 -6.20 -13.70
N PHE A 54 3.07 -5.23 -14.56
CA PHE A 54 3.99 -4.64 -15.53
C PHE A 54 4.49 -3.26 -15.08
N ILE A 55 3.60 -2.44 -14.52
CA ILE A 55 3.93 -1.06 -14.16
C ILE A 55 4.98 -1.01 -13.04
N THR A 56 4.84 -1.84 -11.99
CA THR A 56 5.79 -1.81 -10.88
C THR A 56 7.22 -2.17 -11.30
N PRO A 57 7.48 -3.27 -12.05
CA PRO A 57 8.84 -3.60 -12.50
C PRO A 57 9.43 -2.55 -13.46
N ILE A 58 8.61 -1.97 -14.35
CA ILE A 58 9.06 -0.93 -15.29
C ILE A 58 9.45 0.36 -14.53
N LEU A 59 8.60 0.82 -13.61
CA LEU A 59 8.91 1.99 -12.78
C LEU A 59 10.13 1.74 -11.90
N THR A 60 10.27 0.54 -11.34
CA THR A 60 11.45 0.14 -10.56
C THR A 60 12.72 0.21 -11.41
N LEU A 61 12.69 -0.29 -12.65
CA LEU A 61 13.82 -0.19 -13.57
C LEU A 61 14.17 1.28 -13.87
N LEU A 62 13.16 2.13 -14.13
CA LEU A 62 13.37 3.53 -14.46
C LEU A 62 13.94 4.35 -13.28
N LEU A 63 13.46 4.10 -12.07
CA LEU A 63 13.83 4.88 -10.88
C LEU A 63 15.09 4.34 -10.18
N ILE A 64 15.29 3.02 -10.18
CA ILE A 64 16.34 2.35 -9.39
C ILE A 64 17.43 1.72 -10.28
N GLY A 65 17.09 1.31 -11.50
CA GLY A 65 17.94 0.50 -12.38
C GLY A 65 19.27 1.12 -12.81
N LYS A 66 19.45 2.43 -12.61
CA LYS A 66 20.75 3.11 -12.80
C LYS A 66 21.73 2.88 -11.64
N LYS A 67 21.26 2.39 -10.50
CA LYS A 67 22.04 2.30 -9.26
C LYS A 67 22.11 0.89 -8.67
N LEU A 68 21.05 0.11 -8.84
CA LEU A 68 20.99 -1.28 -8.41
C LEU A 68 20.50 -2.13 -9.58
N PRO A 69 20.96 -3.40 -9.71
CA PRO A 69 20.43 -4.31 -10.70
C PRO A 69 18.95 -4.58 -10.45
N VAL A 70 18.12 -4.48 -11.49
CA VAL A 70 16.67 -4.73 -11.42
C VAL A 70 16.32 -5.85 -12.38
N ASP A 71 15.88 -6.98 -11.84
CA ASP A 71 15.38 -8.11 -12.63
C ASP A 71 13.89 -7.94 -12.95
N VAL A 72 13.60 -7.22 -14.03
CA VAL A 72 12.22 -6.94 -14.46
C VAL A 72 11.42 -8.23 -14.70
N LYS A 73 12.01 -9.23 -15.37
CA LYS A 73 11.31 -10.48 -15.71
C LYS A 73 11.02 -11.28 -14.44
N GLY A 74 12.00 -11.37 -13.54
CA GLY A 74 11.82 -12.01 -12.24
C GLY A 74 10.75 -11.32 -11.42
N MET A 75 10.75 -9.99 -11.36
CA MET A 75 9.74 -9.23 -10.63
C MET A 75 8.33 -9.46 -11.21
N ILE A 76 8.15 -9.45 -12.54
CA ILE A 76 6.87 -9.80 -13.17
C ILE A 76 6.41 -11.20 -12.74
N SER A 77 7.30 -12.21 -12.89
CA SER A 77 6.99 -13.59 -12.51
C SER A 77 6.63 -13.70 -11.03
N ASN A 78 7.32 -12.95 -10.18
CA ASN A 78 7.09 -12.99 -8.74
C ASN A 78 5.75 -12.34 -8.38
N ILE A 79 5.40 -11.18 -8.94
CA ILE A 79 4.09 -10.53 -8.72
C ILE A 79 2.96 -11.46 -9.18
N LEU A 80 3.11 -12.12 -10.34
CA LEU A 80 2.13 -13.11 -10.81
C LEU A 80 1.94 -14.24 -9.79
N GLN A 81 3.02 -14.75 -9.20
CA GLN A 81 2.99 -15.85 -8.24
C GLN A 81 2.46 -15.48 -6.86
N ILE A 82 2.87 -14.33 -6.31
CA ILE A 82 2.55 -13.98 -4.91
C ILE A 82 1.33 -13.07 -4.77
N VAL A 83 0.85 -12.48 -5.87
CA VAL A 83 -0.32 -11.59 -5.88
C VAL A 83 -1.43 -12.16 -6.75
N ILE A 84 -1.19 -12.33 -8.05
CA ILE A 84 -2.26 -12.67 -9.00
C ILE A 84 -2.78 -14.09 -8.80
N ALA A 85 -1.89 -15.07 -8.63
CA ALA A 85 -2.28 -16.45 -8.42
C ALA A 85 -3.10 -16.64 -7.12
N PRO A 86 -2.69 -16.11 -5.94
CA PRO A 86 -3.49 -16.19 -4.71
C PRO A 86 -4.84 -15.46 -4.81
N ILE A 87 -4.89 -14.27 -5.42
CA ILE A 87 -6.16 -13.55 -5.61
C ILE A 87 -7.11 -14.35 -6.50
N THR A 88 -6.61 -14.84 -7.64
CA THR A 88 -7.41 -15.65 -8.58
C THR A 88 -7.88 -16.94 -7.91
N GLY A 89 -6.99 -17.64 -7.21
CA GLY A 89 -7.31 -18.85 -6.44
C GLY A 89 -8.37 -18.58 -5.37
N GLY A 90 -8.25 -17.49 -4.61
CA GLY A 90 -9.24 -17.08 -3.61
C GLY A 90 -10.62 -16.77 -4.22
N LEU A 91 -10.66 -16.10 -5.37
CA LEU A 91 -11.91 -15.82 -6.09
C LEU A 91 -12.56 -17.10 -6.63
N LEU A 92 -11.78 -18.00 -7.22
CA LEU A 92 -12.29 -19.29 -7.69
C LEU A 92 -12.80 -20.16 -6.53
N LEU A 93 -12.07 -20.20 -5.41
CA LEU A 93 -12.52 -20.88 -4.19
C LEU A 93 -13.83 -20.29 -3.67
N ASN A 94 -13.97 -18.96 -3.64
CA ASN A 94 -15.21 -18.34 -3.21
C ASN A 94 -16.40 -18.65 -4.13
N ARG A 95 -16.15 -18.77 -5.44
CA ARG A 95 -17.17 -19.11 -6.43
C ARG A 95 -17.60 -20.59 -6.35
N PHE A 96 -16.66 -21.52 -6.23
CA PHE A 96 -16.94 -22.96 -6.31
C PHE A 96 -17.16 -23.62 -4.95
N PHE A 97 -16.59 -23.08 -3.87
CA PHE A 97 -16.68 -23.62 -2.51
C PHE A 97 -17.08 -22.54 -1.48
N PRO A 98 -18.23 -21.85 -1.67
CA PRO A 98 -18.63 -20.74 -0.83
C PRO A 98 -18.82 -21.13 0.65
N GLN A 99 -19.23 -22.37 0.93
CA GLN A 99 -19.39 -22.87 2.30
C GLN A 99 -18.07 -22.87 3.07
N ILE A 100 -16.98 -23.33 2.44
CA ILE A 100 -15.63 -23.32 3.04
C ILE A 100 -15.18 -21.88 3.25
N CYS A 101 -15.33 -21.02 2.24
CA CYS A 101 -14.95 -19.61 2.35
C CYS A 101 -15.71 -18.88 3.46
N ASN A 102 -17.00 -19.15 3.63
CA ASN A 102 -17.82 -18.56 4.69
C ASN A 102 -17.39 -19.05 6.07
N ALA A 103 -17.01 -20.33 6.22
CA ALA A 103 -16.51 -20.88 7.47
C ALA A 103 -15.19 -20.25 7.92
N ILE A 104 -14.26 -19.99 6.99
CA ILE A 104 -12.95 -19.39 7.32
C ILE A 104 -12.97 -17.86 7.41
N ARG A 105 -13.97 -17.19 6.82
CA ARG A 105 -14.07 -15.72 6.72
C ARG A 105 -13.85 -14.99 8.05
N PRO A 106 -14.39 -15.45 9.20
CA PRO A 106 -14.17 -14.79 10.49
C PRO A 106 -12.71 -14.82 10.96
N LEU A 107 -11.93 -15.82 10.52
CA LEU A 107 -10.52 -16.00 10.90
C LEU A 107 -9.56 -15.19 10.02
N LEU A 108 -9.98 -14.82 8.80
CA LEU A 108 -9.10 -14.13 7.84
C LEU A 108 -8.60 -12.76 8.33
N PRO A 109 -9.43 -11.87 8.92
CA PRO A 109 -8.94 -10.58 9.41
C PRO A 109 -7.85 -10.67 10.50
N PRO A 110 -8.03 -11.39 11.63
CA PRO A 110 -6.99 -11.48 12.65
C PRO A 110 -5.73 -12.19 12.12
N LEU A 111 -5.89 -13.23 11.29
CA LEU A 111 -4.76 -13.90 10.66
C LEU A 111 -3.96 -12.96 9.74
N SER A 112 -4.65 -12.14 8.94
CA SER A 112 -4.01 -11.15 8.06
C SER A 112 -3.20 -10.13 8.87
N VAL A 113 -3.74 -9.63 9.98
CA VAL A 113 -3.03 -8.69 10.87
C VAL A 113 -1.81 -9.36 11.49
N PHE A 114 -1.96 -10.59 11.99
CA PHE A 114 -0.86 -11.34 12.58
C PHE A 114 0.28 -11.59 11.59
N VAL A 115 -0.03 -12.10 10.39
CA VAL A 115 0.97 -12.33 9.34
C VAL A 115 1.62 -11.01 8.89
N THR A 116 0.83 -9.93 8.75
CA THR A 116 1.37 -8.61 8.43
C THR A 116 2.36 -8.13 9.50
N ALA A 117 2.03 -8.29 10.78
CA ALA A 117 2.91 -7.92 11.88
C ALA A 117 4.23 -8.69 11.86
N LEU A 118 4.20 -9.99 11.55
CA LEU A 118 5.41 -10.80 11.38
C LEU A 118 6.26 -10.34 10.19
N CYS A 119 5.63 -10.15 9.02
CA CYS A 119 6.31 -9.72 7.80
C CYS A 119 6.98 -8.36 7.97
N VAL A 120 6.30 -7.41 8.62
CA VAL A 120 6.81 -6.04 8.85
C VAL A 120 7.80 -6.00 10.00
N GLY A 121 7.59 -6.79 11.06
CA GLY A 121 8.45 -6.80 12.25
C GLY A 121 9.86 -7.30 11.97
N ALA A 122 10.01 -8.35 11.15
CA ALA A 122 11.32 -8.95 10.84
C ALA A 122 12.36 -7.94 10.28
N PRO A 123 12.12 -7.20 9.17
CA PRO A 123 13.08 -6.25 8.65
C PRO A 123 13.34 -5.06 9.60
N LEU A 124 12.35 -4.63 10.38
CA LEU A 124 12.52 -3.57 11.37
C LEU A 124 13.40 -4.02 12.54
N ALA A 125 13.20 -5.25 13.03
CA ALA A 125 13.99 -5.82 14.11
C ALA A 125 15.44 -6.07 13.69
N ILE A 126 15.67 -6.60 12.49
CA ILE A 126 17.03 -6.83 11.94
C ILE A 126 17.81 -5.52 11.78
N ASN A 127 17.12 -4.42 11.47
CA ASN A 127 17.74 -3.13 11.16
C ASN A 127 17.48 -2.07 12.25
N ILE A 128 17.24 -2.48 13.50
CA ILE A 128 16.80 -1.57 14.57
C ILE A 128 17.79 -0.43 14.81
N ASP A 129 19.10 -0.70 14.79
CA ASP A 129 20.14 0.31 14.98
C ASP A 129 20.14 1.35 13.85
N SER A 130 19.90 0.90 12.63
CA SER A 130 19.75 1.80 11.47
C SER A 130 18.46 2.62 11.58
N LEU A 131 17.39 2.03 12.12
CA LEU A 131 16.08 2.68 12.27
C LEU A 131 16.09 3.81 13.30
N VAL A 132 16.78 3.62 14.45
CA VAL A 132 16.87 4.64 15.52
C VAL A 132 17.93 5.71 15.24
N SER A 133 18.72 5.54 14.18
CA SER A 133 19.71 6.53 13.75
C SER A 133 19.06 7.79 13.14
N PRO A 134 19.80 8.91 13.02
CA PRO A 134 19.32 10.11 12.30
C PRO A 134 18.89 9.82 10.85
N LEU A 135 19.51 8.81 10.23
CA LEU A 135 19.19 8.36 8.88
C LEU A 135 17.86 7.60 8.86
N GLY A 136 17.61 6.72 9.83
CA GLY A 136 16.33 6.05 10.02
C GLY A 136 15.19 7.04 10.27
N MET A 137 15.44 8.08 11.07
CA MET A 137 14.50 9.20 11.24
C MET A 137 14.22 9.93 9.93
N SER A 138 15.23 10.16 9.10
CA SER A 138 15.05 10.78 7.78
C SER A 138 14.17 9.91 6.87
N VAL A 139 14.39 8.59 6.85
CA VAL A 139 13.54 7.63 6.12
C VAL A 139 12.10 7.70 6.63
N LEU A 140 11.88 7.69 7.94
CA LEU A 140 10.56 7.80 8.55
C LEU A 140 9.84 9.09 8.11
N PHE A 141 10.50 10.24 8.19
CA PHE A 141 9.93 11.52 7.75
C PHE A 141 9.58 11.51 6.26
N LEU A 142 10.44 10.95 5.41
CA LEU A 142 10.16 10.85 3.99
C LEU A 142 8.96 9.95 3.70
N VAL A 143 8.83 8.82 4.39
CA VAL A 143 7.69 7.90 4.24
C VAL A 143 6.40 8.57 4.71
N ILE A 144 6.42 9.29 5.84
CA ILE A 144 5.29 10.08 6.33
C ILE A 144 4.90 11.14 5.29
N ALA A 145 5.87 11.93 4.82
CA ALA A 145 5.63 12.97 3.83
C ALA A 145 5.06 12.41 2.52
N PHE A 146 5.59 11.27 2.08
CA PHE A 146 5.11 10.57 0.90
C PHE A 146 3.63 10.17 1.05
N HIS A 147 3.26 9.42 2.09
CA HIS A 147 1.86 9.03 2.28
C HIS A 147 0.95 10.24 2.53
N LEU A 148 1.40 11.23 3.30
CA LEU A 148 0.64 12.45 3.56
C LEU A 148 0.33 13.19 2.27
N SER A 149 1.34 13.37 1.42
CA SER A 149 1.17 13.96 0.10
C SER A 149 0.23 13.13 -0.77
N ALA A 150 0.33 11.80 -0.74
CA ALA A 150 -0.53 10.93 -1.53
C ALA A 150 -2.00 11.01 -1.08
N PHE A 151 -2.28 11.00 0.22
CA PHE A 151 -3.64 11.21 0.76
C PHE A 151 -4.20 12.58 0.37
N ILE A 152 -3.41 13.65 0.55
CA ILE A 152 -3.83 15.03 0.25
C ILE A 152 -4.08 15.21 -1.25
N LEU A 153 -3.14 14.79 -2.09
CA LEU A 153 -3.25 14.92 -3.54
C LEU A 153 -4.40 14.07 -4.08
N GLY A 154 -4.58 12.84 -3.60
CA GLY A 154 -5.73 12.01 -3.96
C GLY A 154 -7.06 12.67 -3.64
N TYR A 155 -7.17 13.34 -2.49
CA TYR A 155 -8.35 14.10 -2.10
C TYR A 155 -8.55 15.38 -2.94
N LEU A 156 -7.50 16.19 -3.12
CA LEU A 156 -7.60 17.49 -3.78
C LEU A 156 -7.79 17.34 -5.30
N LEU A 157 -6.97 16.52 -5.96
CA LEU A 157 -7.01 16.34 -7.41
C LEU A 157 -8.34 15.71 -7.85
N SER A 158 -8.87 14.76 -7.10
CA SER A 158 -10.20 14.21 -7.37
C SER A 158 -11.31 15.23 -7.21
N GLY A 159 -11.19 16.13 -6.23
CA GLY A 159 -12.10 17.24 -6.04
C GLY A 159 -12.11 18.22 -7.20
N LEU A 160 -10.95 18.46 -7.81
CA LEU A 160 -10.79 19.32 -8.98
C LEU A 160 -11.26 18.63 -10.25
N ALA A 161 -10.87 17.38 -10.48
CA ALA A 161 -11.19 16.63 -11.70
C ALA A 161 -12.67 16.21 -11.77
N PHE A 162 -13.26 15.84 -10.64
CA PHE A 162 -14.63 15.31 -10.54
C PHE A 162 -15.56 16.23 -9.76
N HIS A 163 -15.32 17.54 -9.81
CA HIS A 163 -16.05 18.53 -9.01
C HIS A 163 -17.58 18.54 -9.23
N LYS A 164 -18.05 18.06 -10.39
CA LYS A 164 -19.48 17.92 -10.73
C LYS A 164 -20.05 16.53 -10.47
N ALA A 165 -19.24 15.57 -10.02
CA ALA A 165 -19.71 14.21 -9.81
C ALA A 165 -20.68 14.13 -8.62
N PRO A 166 -21.71 13.27 -8.68
CA PRO A 166 -22.55 13.00 -7.53
C PRO A 166 -21.69 12.46 -6.37
N HIS A 167 -22.03 12.84 -5.14
CA HIS A 167 -21.29 12.44 -3.94
C HIS A 167 -19.78 12.75 -3.99
N VAL A 168 -19.37 13.86 -4.61
CA VAL A 168 -17.96 14.27 -4.78
C VAL A 168 -17.13 14.11 -3.50
N LYS A 169 -17.67 14.45 -2.31
CA LYS A 169 -16.93 14.28 -1.05
C LYS A 169 -16.62 12.83 -0.69
N ALA A 170 -17.53 11.89 -0.99
CA ALA A 170 -17.27 10.47 -0.79
C ALA A 170 -16.26 9.94 -1.80
N LEU A 171 -16.33 10.40 -3.05
CA LEU A 171 -15.35 10.10 -4.08
C LEU A 171 -13.96 10.62 -3.71
N GLN A 172 -13.86 11.85 -3.21
CA GLN A 172 -12.58 12.45 -2.76
C GLN A 172 -11.94 11.64 -1.63
N ARG A 173 -12.73 11.19 -0.65
CA ARG A 173 -12.23 10.33 0.44
C ARG A 173 -11.78 8.97 -0.07
N THR A 174 -12.56 8.36 -0.96
CA THR A 174 -12.22 7.08 -1.60
C THR A 174 -10.90 7.17 -2.35
N LEU A 175 -10.72 8.22 -3.16
CA LEU A 175 -9.48 8.43 -3.92
C LEU A 175 -8.30 8.83 -3.04
N SER A 176 -8.54 9.52 -1.92
CA SER A 176 -7.53 9.75 -0.88
C SER A 176 -7.02 8.43 -0.29
N TYR A 177 -7.92 7.50 0.05
CA TYR A 177 -7.54 6.17 0.52
C TYR A 177 -6.78 5.39 -0.54
N GLU A 178 -7.24 5.40 -1.78
CA GLU A 178 -6.65 4.60 -2.85
C GLU A 178 -5.23 5.07 -3.25
N THR A 179 -4.95 6.36 -3.16
CA THR A 179 -3.60 6.89 -3.39
C THR A 179 -2.71 6.79 -2.16
N GLY A 180 -3.26 7.01 -0.96
CA GLY A 180 -2.50 7.07 0.29
C GLY A 180 -2.17 5.72 0.90
N MET A 181 -3.02 4.70 0.70
CA MET A 181 -2.79 3.32 1.16
C MET A 181 -2.29 2.47 -0.01
N GLN A 182 -0.99 2.20 -0.03
CA GLN A 182 -0.34 1.45 -1.11
C GLN A 182 -0.03 0.01 -0.69
N SER A 183 0.21 -0.87 -1.65
CA SER A 183 0.52 -2.28 -1.39
C SER A 183 1.94 -2.48 -0.83
N SER A 184 2.31 -1.81 0.25
CA SER A 184 3.70 -1.76 0.76
C SER A 184 4.25 -3.12 1.20
N LEU A 185 3.38 -4.09 1.48
CA LEU A 185 3.79 -5.49 1.66
C LEU A 185 4.34 -6.13 0.37
N LEU A 186 3.82 -5.75 -0.79
CA LEU A 186 4.38 -6.17 -2.08
C LEU A 186 5.77 -5.56 -2.29
N ALA A 187 5.98 -4.29 -1.96
CA ALA A 187 7.31 -3.68 -2.04
C ALA A 187 8.28 -4.37 -1.08
N LEU A 188 7.83 -4.72 0.13
CA LEU A 188 8.65 -5.47 1.07
C LEU A 188 9.02 -6.85 0.52
N ALA A 189 8.07 -7.58 -0.07
CA ALA A 189 8.33 -8.88 -0.69
C ALA A 189 9.33 -8.77 -1.85
N LEU A 190 9.17 -7.76 -2.71
CA LEU A 190 10.08 -7.50 -3.83
C LEU A 190 11.47 -7.06 -3.35
N ALA A 191 11.53 -6.20 -2.32
CA ALA A 191 12.78 -5.78 -1.68
C ALA A 191 13.58 -6.99 -1.21
N ASN A 192 12.95 -7.85 -0.42
CA ASN A 192 13.59 -9.04 0.16
C ASN A 192 13.98 -10.09 -0.88
N LYS A 193 13.27 -10.15 -2.02
CA LYS A 193 13.51 -11.15 -3.05
C LYS A 193 14.57 -10.74 -4.07
N PHE A 194 14.60 -9.47 -4.45
CA PHE A 194 15.38 -8.99 -5.61
C PHE A 194 16.56 -8.10 -5.24
N PHE A 195 16.62 -7.59 -4.01
CA PHE A 195 17.73 -6.75 -3.56
C PHE A 195 18.51 -7.45 -2.45
N GLN A 196 19.84 -7.47 -2.57
CA GLN A 196 20.71 -8.18 -1.62
C GLN A 196 20.81 -7.47 -0.27
N ASP A 197 20.73 -6.14 -0.27
CA ASP A 197 20.83 -5.35 0.95
C ASP A 197 19.47 -5.32 1.69
N PRO A 198 19.37 -5.86 2.93
CA PRO A 198 18.13 -5.87 3.69
C PRO A 198 17.61 -4.47 4.04
N LEU A 199 18.45 -3.44 3.96
CA LEU A 199 18.08 -2.05 4.20
C LEU A 199 17.06 -1.53 3.15
N VAL A 200 16.96 -2.17 1.98
CA VAL A 200 15.92 -1.88 0.97
C VAL A 200 14.51 -2.21 1.50
N GLY A 201 14.39 -3.20 2.40
CA GLY A 201 13.12 -3.61 2.99
C GLY A 201 12.62 -2.70 4.12
N VAL A 202 13.48 -1.84 4.68
CA VAL A 202 13.11 -0.98 5.82
C VAL A 202 12.05 0.07 5.44
N PRO A 203 12.18 0.87 4.36
CA PRO A 203 11.15 1.85 4.01
C PRO A 203 9.77 1.25 3.71
N PRO A 204 9.64 0.13 2.94
CA PRO A 204 8.36 -0.57 2.78
C PRO A 204 7.75 -1.04 4.11
N ALA A 205 8.56 -1.55 5.04
CA ALA A 205 8.08 -1.98 6.35
C ALA A 205 7.52 -0.80 7.18
N ILE A 206 8.25 0.33 7.23
CA ILE A 206 7.77 1.57 7.86
C ILE A 206 6.47 2.04 7.19
N SER A 207 6.43 1.99 5.86
CA SER A 207 5.28 2.40 5.05
C SER A 207 4.00 1.65 5.41
N VAL A 208 4.06 0.33 5.64
CA VAL A 208 2.88 -0.45 6.06
C VAL A 208 2.27 0.11 7.35
N VAL A 209 3.10 0.44 8.34
CA VAL A 209 2.65 0.98 9.63
C VAL A 209 2.08 2.39 9.45
N ILE A 210 2.83 3.27 8.80
CA ILE A 210 2.48 4.68 8.66
C ILE A 210 1.22 4.87 7.83
N MET A 211 1.10 4.22 6.66
CA MET A 211 -0.09 4.35 5.81
C MET A 211 -1.35 3.85 6.52
N SER A 212 -1.23 2.79 7.33
CA SER A 212 -2.34 2.21 8.09
C SER A 212 -2.80 3.16 9.19
N LEU A 213 -1.86 3.67 10.01
CA LEU A 213 -2.16 4.64 11.07
C LEU A 213 -2.83 5.90 10.50
N MET A 214 -2.29 6.44 9.40
CA MET A 214 -2.84 7.63 8.76
C MET A 214 -4.23 7.39 8.18
N GLY A 215 -4.42 6.32 7.41
CA GLY A 215 -5.71 6.05 6.79
C GLY A 215 -6.80 5.73 7.80
N PHE A 216 -6.53 4.94 8.85
CA PHE A 216 -7.53 4.70 9.90
C PHE A 216 -7.78 5.91 10.80
N SER A 217 -6.79 6.80 10.95
CA SER A 217 -7.04 8.12 11.57
C SER A 217 -8.02 8.94 10.73
N LEU A 218 -7.89 8.94 9.41
CA LEU A 218 -8.86 9.59 8.51
C LEU A 218 -10.24 8.92 8.59
N VAL A 219 -10.33 7.59 8.71
CA VAL A 219 -11.61 6.89 8.94
C VAL A 219 -12.28 7.42 10.20
N MET A 220 -11.56 7.51 11.32
CA MET A 220 -12.11 8.05 12.57
C MET A 220 -12.59 9.49 12.42
N LEU A 221 -11.83 10.35 11.74
CA LEU A 221 -12.17 11.75 11.53
C LEU A 221 -13.42 11.93 10.66
N TRP A 222 -13.49 11.22 9.53
CA TRP A 222 -14.58 11.37 8.57
C TRP A 222 -15.87 10.69 9.03
N THR A 223 -15.78 9.57 9.76
CA THR A 223 -16.96 8.93 10.35
C THR A 223 -17.54 9.74 11.51
N LYS A 224 -16.70 10.35 12.37
CA LYS A 224 -17.18 11.27 13.43
C LYS A 224 -17.94 12.47 12.84
N LYS A 225 -17.37 13.13 11.83
CA LYS A 225 -17.99 14.30 11.19
C LYS A 225 -19.37 13.99 10.59
N LYS A 226 -19.58 12.78 10.06
CA LYS A 226 -20.90 12.38 9.53
C LYS A 226 -21.96 12.27 10.61
N LYS A 227 -21.63 11.72 11.79
CA LYS A 227 -22.58 11.60 12.90
C LYS A 227 -23.08 12.97 13.36
N THR A 228 -22.17 13.94 13.50
CA THR A 228 -22.51 15.33 13.90
C THR A 228 -23.34 16.10 12.87
N VAL A 229 -23.37 15.68 11.60
CA VAL A 229 -24.22 16.33 10.57
C VAL A 229 -25.61 15.69 10.50
N MET A 230 -25.78 14.49 11.07
CA MET A 230 -27.05 13.76 11.12
C MET A 230 -27.82 13.96 12.44
N GLU A 231 -27.14 14.45 13.48
CA GLU A 231 -27.71 14.95 14.74
C GLU A 231 -28.04 16.44 14.62
#